data_AF-A0A498FDK4-F1
#
_entry.id   AF-A0A498FDK4-F1
#
_cell.length_a   1.000
_cell.length_b   1.000
_cell.length_c   1.000
_cell.angle_alpha   90.00
_cell.angle_beta   90.00
_cell.angle_gamma   90.00
#
_symmetry.space_group_name_H-M   'P 1'
#
loop_
_entity.id
_entity.type
_entity.pdbx_description
1 polymer ?
#
loop_
_entity_poly.entity_id
_entity_poly.type
_entity_poly.pdbx_seq_one_letter_code
_entity_poly.pdbx_strand_id
1 'polypeptide(L)'
;MRINVTGPDGDSFNYLEISVWQSVNNEIESAFQNVRDGIDTWVTNVYGEVQSGEIEISSLITPRDRAEMLSEEETEAQAISDLAALNIPIDPQREATITITETGATLSGTIGLTDESDGPIESGETYDPSTFAGDVYFTTDVSQLSGSWDGYNSGVDGGTITLTSQPYEGTVYNVTTTAGETVSVPASDWTDNGDGTWSYDASGELDTTTTEVESVSYESADDQTQYETLLISKEFTVDKLTNKETGEEASSASFDSSEPQDDSNYISQEEWNQLEEQNQELIEKYEESQNTGGAGAGWFGDGSPDVGLIAAVVGGAGVVYALFGQEDN
;
A
#
# COMPACT_ATOMS: atom_id res chain seq x y z
N MET A 1 1.55 24.51 17.65
CA MET A 1 2.99 24.19 17.65
C MET A 1 3.30 23.56 16.31
N ARG A 2 4.45 23.87 15.71
CA ARG A 2 4.94 23.29 14.46
C ARG A 2 6.46 23.29 14.57
N ILE A 3 7.10 22.15 14.30
CA ILE A 3 8.55 22.04 14.27
C ILE A 3 8.96 22.00 12.80
N ASN A 4 9.85 22.92 12.41
CA ASN A 4 10.50 22.85 11.11
C ASN A 4 11.82 22.10 11.31
N VAL A 5 11.97 20.99 10.60
CA VAL A 5 13.20 20.19 10.58
C VAL A 5 13.85 20.44 9.23
N THR A 6 15.12 20.82 9.24
CA THR A 6 15.92 20.94 8.02
C THR A 6 16.90 19.78 7.99
N GLY A 7 16.84 18.99 6.93
CA GLY A 7 17.75 17.86 6.68
C GLY A 7 19.16 18.33 6.31
N PRO A 8 20.13 17.41 6.30
CA PRO A 8 21.52 17.69 5.91
C PRO A 8 21.64 18.30 4.50
N ASP A 9 20.72 17.94 3.61
CA ASP A 9 20.73 18.32 2.19
C ASP A 9 20.02 19.66 1.91
N GLY A 10 19.55 20.33 2.97
CA GLY A 10 18.90 21.64 2.89
C GLY A 10 17.39 21.60 2.73
N ASP A 11 16.81 20.42 2.51
CA ASP A 11 15.36 20.23 2.49
C ASP A 11 14.75 20.45 3.86
N SER A 12 13.58 21.10 3.91
CA SER A 12 12.86 21.34 5.16
C SER A 12 11.47 20.74 5.11
N PHE A 13 11.14 19.93 6.10
CA PHE A 13 9.78 19.43 6.31
C PHE A 13 9.21 19.94 7.63
N ASN A 14 7.88 19.92 7.72
CA ASN A 14 7.17 20.35 8.91
C ASN A 14 6.62 19.12 9.62
N TYR A 15 6.89 19.04 10.92
CA TYR A 15 6.46 17.95 11.76
C TYR A 15 5.81 18.49 13.04
N LEU A 16 5.03 17.64 13.73
CA LEU A 16 4.20 18.03 14.88
C LEU A 16 3.34 19.26 14.60
N GLU A 17 2.76 19.32 13.40
CA GLU A 17 1.87 20.40 13.02
C GLU A 17 0.53 20.24 13.75
N ILE A 18 0.29 21.10 14.75
CA ILE A 18 -0.89 21.00 15.61
C ILE A 18 -2.22 21.01 14.84
N SER A 19 -2.28 21.70 13.69
CA SER A 19 -3.48 21.74 12.84
C SER A 19 -3.86 20.35 12.33
N VAL A 20 -2.86 19.56 11.90
CA VAL A 20 -3.06 18.19 11.41
C VAL A 20 -3.57 17.30 12.55
N TRP A 21 -2.86 17.28 13.68
CA TRP A 21 -3.26 16.49 14.86
C TRP A 21 -4.62 16.90 15.43
N GLN A 22 -4.93 18.19 15.41
CA GLN A 22 -6.20 18.70 15.89
C GLN A 22 -7.35 18.31 14.96
N SER A 23 -7.16 18.28 13.63
CA SER A 23 -8.19 17.78 12.70
C SER A 23 -8.55 16.34 13.01
N VAL A 24 -7.54 15.47 13.07
CA VAL A 24 -7.71 14.04 13.40
C VAL A 24 -8.40 13.87 14.76
N ASN A 25 -7.96 14.58 15.80
CA ASN A 25 -8.59 14.49 17.11
C ASN A 25 -10.06 14.95 17.09
N ASN A 26 -10.38 16.01 16.36
CA ASN A 26 -11.76 16.49 16.24
C ASN A 26 -12.65 15.48 15.49
N GLU A 27 -12.12 14.82 14.46
CA GLU A 27 -12.82 13.76 13.72
C GLU A 27 -13.08 12.54 14.62
N ILE A 28 -12.07 12.10 15.36
CA ILE A 28 -12.21 11.02 16.37
C ILE A 28 -13.30 11.39 17.40
N GLU A 29 -13.23 12.60 17.98
CA GLU A 29 -14.23 13.05 18.94
C GLU A 29 -15.64 13.10 18.35
N SER A 30 -15.77 13.52 17.10
CA SER A 30 -17.05 13.58 16.39
C SER A 30 -17.61 12.19 16.10
N ALA A 31 -16.77 11.25 15.64
CA ALA A 31 -17.16 9.85 15.42
C ALA A 31 -17.67 9.20 16.71
N PHE A 32 -16.94 9.36 17.83
CA PHE A 32 -17.39 8.83 19.12
C PHE A 32 -18.70 9.46 19.62
N GLN A 33 -18.92 10.74 19.37
CA GLN A 33 -20.18 11.41 19.73
C GLN A 33 -21.34 10.87 18.88
N ASN A 34 -21.17 10.80 17.56
CA ASN A 34 -22.18 10.27 16.64
C ASN A 34 -22.56 8.83 16.97
N VAL A 35 -21.57 7.96 17.27
CA VAL A 35 -21.84 6.56 17.67
C VAL A 35 -22.60 6.50 18.99
N ARG A 36 -22.25 7.32 19.99
CA ARG A 36 -22.98 7.33 21.28
C ARG A 36 -24.43 7.78 21.11
N ASP A 37 -24.64 8.88 20.39
CA ASP A 37 -25.97 9.44 20.15
C ASP A 37 -26.81 8.50 19.27
N GLY A 38 -26.17 7.85 18.28
CA GLY A 38 -26.77 6.83 17.43
C GLY A 38 -27.18 5.58 18.20
N ILE A 39 -26.31 5.03 19.06
CA ILE A 39 -26.64 3.86 19.90
C ILE A 39 -27.80 4.18 20.86
N ASP A 40 -27.81 5.36 21.48
CA ASP A 40 -28.93 5.77 22.35
C ASP A 40 -30.27 5.79 21.57
N THR A 41 -30.23 6.25 20.32
CA THR A 41 -31.38 6.26 19.40
C THR A 41 -31.77 4.85 18.99
N TRP A 42 -30.81 4.03 18.56
CA TRP A 42 -30.98 2.64 18.16
C TRP A 42 -31.61 1.81 19.28
N VAL A 43 -31.07 1.87 20.50
CA VAL A 43 -31.63 1.16 21.67
C VAL A 43 -33.06 1.61 21.94
N THR A 44 -33.35 2.91 21.82
CA THR A 44 -34.72 3.44 22.04
C THR A 44 -35.72 2.86 21.04
N ASN A 45 -35.31 2.67 19.78
CA ASN A 45 -36.15 2.10 18.72
C ASN A 45 -36.28 0.57 18.89
N VAL A 46 -35.17 -0.11 19.16
CA VAL A 46 -35.08 -1.58 19.18
C VAL A 46 -35.69 -2.21 20.43
N TYR A 47 -35.60 -1.55 21.60
CA TYR A 47 -36.01 -2.12 22.90
C TYR A 47 -37.48 -2.57 22.97
N GLY A 48 -38.33 -2.01 22.11
CA GLY A 48 -39.75 -2.41 21.99
C GLY A 48 -40.06 -3.35 20.84
N GLU A 49 -39.18 -3.46 19.85
CA GLU A 49 -39.44 -4.10 18.56
C GLU A 49 -38.76 -5.47 18.44
N VAL A 50 -37.56 -5.64 18.97
CA VAL A 50 -36.80 -6.90 18.92
C VAL A 50 -36.98 -7.67 20.24
N GLN A 51 -37.39 -8.93 20.14
CA GLN A 51 -37.58 -9.81 21.31
C GLN A 51 -36.26 -10.51 21.68
N SER A 52 -36.13 -10.84 22.97
CA SER A 52 -35.01 -11.63 23.47
C SER A 52 -34.92 -12.96 22.73
N GLY A 53 -33.75 -13.27 22.17
CA GLY A 53 -33.48 -14.49 21.41
C GLY A 53 -33.85 -14.41 19.92
N GLU A 54 -34.31 -13.25 19.41
CA GLU A 54 -34.45 -13.02 17.97
C GLU A 54 -33.12 -12.75 17.27
N ILE A 55 -32.12 -12.25 18.02
CA ILE A 55 -30.74 -12.03 17.56
C ILE A 55 -29.78 -12.71 18.55
N GLU A 56 -28.92 -13.58 18.03
CA GLU A 56 -27.88 -14.30 18.79
C GLU A 56 -26.52 -14.01 18.17
N ILE A 57 -25.76 -13.11 18.82
CA ILE A 57 -24.42 -12.68 18.36
C ILE A 57 -23.29 -13.14 19.28
N SER A 58 -23.57 -14.00 20.27
CA SER A 58 -22.57 -14.42 21.26
C SER A 58 -21.40 -15.25 20.70
N SER A 59 -21.58 -15.81 19.50
CA SER A 59 -20.58 -16.60 18.78
C SER A 59 -20.09 -15.91 17.51
N LEU A 60 -20.56 -14.68 17.25
CA LEU A 60 -20.14 -13.89 16.09
C LEU A 60 -18.66 -13.56 16.23
N ILE A 61 -17.88 -13.83 15.19
CA ILE A 61 -16.52 -13.30 15.08
C ILE A 61 -16.60 -11.98 14.32
N THR A 62 -16.31 -10.87 14.98
CA THR A 62 -16.37 -9.56 14.31
C THR A 62 -15.21 -9.39 13.34
N PRO A 63 -15.33 -8.52 12.31
CA PRO A 63 -14.22 -8.16 11.44
C PRO A 63 -12.95 -7.77 12.21
N ARG A 64 -13.13 -7.05 13.33
CA ARG A 64 -12.04 -6.66 14.22
C ARG A 64 -11.41 -7.86 14.92
N ASP A 65 -12.21 -8.76 15.50
CA ASP A 65 -11.68 -9.96 16.17
C ASP A 65 -10.91 -10.83 15.17
N ARG A 66 -11.38 -10.92 13.92
CA ARG A 66 -10.70 -11.66 12.85
C ARG A 66 -9.36 -11.02 12.47
N ALA A 67 -9.31 -9.71 12.29
CA ALA A 67 -8.06 -8.99 12.01
C ALA A 67 -7.03 -9.19 13.14
N GLU A 68 -7.49 -9.11 14.40
CA GLU A 68 -6.65 -9.37 15.58
C GLU A 68 -6.13 -10.80 15.60
N MET A 69 -6.95 -11.79 15.24
CA MET A 69 -6.52 -13.19 15.11
C MET A 69 -5.46 -13.43 14.02
N LEU A 70 -5.39 -12.58 12.99
CA LEU A 70 -4.42 -12.66 11.90
C LEU A 70 -3.12 -11.91 12.21
N SER A 71 -3.13 -11.00 13.18
CA SER A 71 -1.97 -10.19 13.56
C SER A 71 -0.78 -11.00 14.13
N GLU A 72 -0.97 -12.29 14.44
CA GLU A 72 0.10 -13.18 14.89
C GLU A 72 1.01 -13.68 13.73
N GLU A 73 0.59 -13.49 12.46
CA GLU A 73 1.33 -13.87 11.26
C GLU A 73 1.37 -12.69 10.28
N GLU A 74 2.42 -11.84 10.31
CA GLU A 74 2.56 -10.68 9.40
C GLU A 74 2.49 -11.13 7.94
N THR A 75 1.33 -10.92 7.31
CA THR A 75 0.97 -11.41 5.97
C THR A 75 0.10 -10.38 5.25
N GLU A 76 -0.02 -10.45 3.92
CA GLU A 76 -0.98 -9.63 3.15
C GLU A 76 -2.41 -9.75 3.69
N ALA A 77 -2.75 -10.91 4.28
CA ALA A 77 -4.03 -11.15 4.90
C ALA A 77 -4.30 -10.19 6.05
N GLN A 78 -3.29 -9.80 6.83
CA GLN A 78 -3.44 -8.81 7.90
C GLN A 78 -3.79 -7.42 7.35
N ALA A 79 -2.99 -6.92 6.40
CA ALA A 79 -3.18 -5.62 5.76
C ALA A 79 -4.58 -5.46 5.15
N ILE A 80 -5.07 -6.49 4.45
CA ILE A 80 -6.42 -6.49 3.87
C ILE A 80 -7.49 -6.70 4.94
N SER A 81 -7.22 -7.50 5.97
CA SER A 81 -8.14 -7.69 7.10
C SER A 81 -8.38 -6.40 7.86
N ASP A 82 -7.36 -5.56 8.02
CA ASP A 82 -7.53 -4.27 8.68
C ASP A 82 -8.37 -3.30 7.83
N LEU A 83 -8.16 -3.25 6.51
CA LEU A 83 -9.03 -2.50 5.60
C LEU A 83 -10.47 -3.00 5.66
N ALA A 84 -10.67 -4.32 5.63
CA ALA A 84 -11.98 -4.93 5.74
C ALA A 84 -12.62 -4.69 7.13
N ALA A 85 -11.83 -4.69 8.20
CA ALA A 85 -12.28 -4.39 9.56
C ALA A 85 -12.71 -2.93 9.74
N LEU A 86 -12.11 -2.01 8.98
CA LEU A 86 -12.54 -0.63 8.86
C LEU A 86 -13.69 -0.43 7.86
N ASN A 87 -14.20 -1.51 7.28
CA ASN A 87 -15.22 -1.52 6.23
C ASN A 87 -14.83 -0.64 5.03
N ILE A 88 -13.55 -0.60 4.69
CA ILE A 88 -13.06 0.08 3.48
C ILE A 88 -13.37 -0.83 2.29
N PRO A 89 -14.12 -0.34 1.29
CA PRO A 89 -14.37 -1.06 0.04
C PRO A 89 -13.09 -1.51 -0.65
N ILE A 90 -13.00 -2.81 -0.96
CA ILE A 90 -11.85 -3.42 -1.65
C ILE A 90 -12.32 -4.25 -2.86
N ASP A 91 -11.44 -4.45 -3.85
CA ASP A 91 -11.63 -5.45 -4.91
C ASP A 91 -10.75 -6.69 -4.63
N PRO A 92 -11.24 -7.69 -3.88
CA PRO A 92 -10.45 -8.87 -3.53
C PRO A 92 -10.22 -9.80 -4.73
N GLN A 93 -11.04 -9.67 -5.79
CA GLN A 93 -11.01 -10.60 -6.93
C GLN A 93 -10.00 -10.19 -7.99
N ARG A 94 -9.60 -8.92 -8.04
CA ARG A 94 -8.70 -8.40 -9.07
C ARG A 94 -7.41 -7.91 -8.44
N GLU A 95 -6.31 -8.32 -9.06
CA GLU A 95 -5.00 -7.71 -8.86
C GLU A 95 -4.83 -6.59 -9.88
N ALA A 96 -4.61 -5.38 -9.41
CA ALA A 96 -4.25 -4.25 -10.22
C ALA A 96 -2.74 -4.14 -10.31
N THR A 97 -2.20 -4.00 -11.52
CA THR A 97 -0.85 -3.50 -11.72
C THR A 97 -0.93 -2.01 -12.00
N ILE A 98 -0.30 -1.20 -11.15
CA ILE A 98 -0.27 0.25 -11.28
C ILE A 98 1.16 0.73 -11.54
N THR A 99 1.30 1.84 -12.24
CA THR A 99 2.55 2.57 -12.39
C THR A 99 2.40 3.98 -11.84
N ILE A 100 3.23 4.37 -10.87
CA ILE A 100 3.28 5.74 -10.35
C ILE A 100 3.95 6.65 -11.38
N THR A 101 3.23 7.64 -11.88
CA THR A 101 3.65 8.43 -13.05
C THR A 101 4.92 9.24 -12.80
N GLU A 102 5.11 9.73 -11.57
CA GLU A 102 6.28 10.54 -11.21
C GLU A 102 7.58 9.74 -11.14
N THR A 103 7.52 8.49 -10.65
CA THR A 103 8.70 7.67 -10.35
C THR A 103 8.92 6.53 -11.35
N GLY A 104 7.91 6.21 -12.16
CA GLY A 104 7.90 5.02 -13.00
C GLY A 104 7.85 3.71 -12.20
N ALA A 105 7.53 3.76 -10.91
CA ALA A 105 7.44 2.58 -10.05
C ALA A 105 6.18 1.79 -10.41
N THR A 106 6.35 0.52 -10.75
CA THR A 106 5.29 -0.45 -11.02
C THR A 106 5.09 -1.36 -9.81
N LEU A 107 3.83 -1.53 -9.42
CA LEU A 107 3.40 -2.33 -8.27
C LEU A 107 2.19 -3.19 -8.67
N SER A 108 2.09 -4.40 -8.13
CA SER A 108 0.92 -5.27 -8.31
C SER A 108 0.28 -5.59 -6.97
N GLY A 109 -1.04 -5.43 -6.87
CA GLY A 109 -1.72 -5.50 -5.58
C GLY A 109 -3.23 -5.30 -5.66
N THR A 110 -3.86 -5.19 -4.50
CA THR A 110 -5.30 -4.96 -4.34
C THR A 110 -5.58 -3.50 -4.00
N ILE A 111 -6.55 -2.90 -4.71
CA ILE A 111 -7.00 -1.51 -4.48
C ILE A 111 -8.13 -1.51 -3.45
N GLY A 112 -8.08 -0.54 -2.54
CA GLY A 112 -9.19 -0.12 -1.69
C GLY A 112 -9.49 1.37 -1.85
N LEU A 113 -10.77 1.75 -1.75
CA LEU A 113 -11.22 3.14 -1.82
C LEU A 113 -12.06 3.44 -0.58
N THR A 114 -11.77 4.54 0.13
CA THR A 114 -12.64 4.92 1.27
C THR A 114 -13.99 5.48 0.81
N ASP A 115 -14.10 5.93 -0.44
CA ASP A 115 -15.33 6.39 -1.07
C ASP A 115 -15.50 5.70 -2.43
N GLU A 116 -16.48 4.80 -2.54
CA GLU A 116 -16.74 4.02 -3.78
C GLU A 116 -17.13 4.92 -4.96
N SER A 117 -17.56 6.17 -4.71
CA SER A 117 -17.94 7.10 -5.78
C SER A 117 -16.76 7.62 -6.61
N ASP A 118 -15.52 7.43 -6.13
CA ASP A 118 -14.30 7.69 -6.89
C ASP A 118 -14.02 6.58 -7.94
N GLY A 119 -14.72 5.45 -7.85
CA GLY A 119 -14.68 4.36 -8.82
C GLY A 119 -15.76 4.43 -9.93
N PRO A 120 -15.76 3.46 -10.86
CA PRO A 120 -14.84 2.32 -10.92
C PRO A 120 -13.45 2.73 -11.39
N ILE A 121 -12.44 2.04 -10.87
CA ILE A 121 -11.07 2.14 -11.37
C ILE A 121 -10.94 1.26 -12.62
N GLU A 122 -10.48 1.82 -13.73
CA GLU A 122 -10.46 1.19 -15.05
C GLU A 122 -9.02 0.94 -15.53
N SER A 123 -8.84 -0.16 -16.25
CA SER A 123 -7.56 -0.51 -16.87
C SER A 123 -7.23 0.43 -18.03
N GLY A 124 -6.00 0.94 -18.06
CA GLY A 124 -5.46 1.87 -19.03
C GLY A 124 -5.68 3.35 -18.69
N GLU A 125 -6.38 3.66 -17.60
CA GLU A 125 -6.66 5.04 -17.17
C GLU A 125 -5.64 5.53 -16.13
N THR A 126 -5.51 6.86 -16.04
CA THR A 126 -4.62 7.54 -15.08
C THR A 126 -5.44 8.36 -14.11
N TYR A 127 -5.14 8.24 -12.83
CA TYR A 127 -5.90 8.83 -11.73
C TYR A 127 -5.00 9.72 -10.88
N ASP A 128 -5.54 10.87 -10.47
CA ASP A 128 -4.92 11.78 -9.50
C ASP A 128 -5.71 11.67 -8.18
N PRO A 129 -5.17 10.98 -7.15
CA PRO A 129 -5.82 10.83 -5.85
C PRO A 129 -6.19 12.16 -5.19
N SER A 130 -5.51 13.26 -5.52
CA SER A 130 -5.84 14.58 -4.94
C SER A 130 -7.20 15.13 -5.41
N THR A 131 -7.79 14.52 -6.44
CA THR A 131 -9.10 14.88 -6.98
C THR A 131 -10.25 14.02 -6.45
N PHE A 132 -9.93 12.95 -5.73
CA PHE A 132 -10.89 12.00 -5.18
C PHE A 132 -11.60 12.57 -3.95
N ALA A 133 -12.81 12.09 -3.69
CA ALA A 133 -13.57 12.40 -2.49
C ALA A 133 -13.00 11.67 -1.25
N GLY A 134 -12.48 10.47 -1.46
CA GLY A 134 -11.82 9.63 -0.47
C GLY A 134 -10.33 9.39 -0.74
N ASP A 135 -9.77 8.51 0.07
CA ASP A 135 -8.39 8.03 -0.01
C ASP A 135 -8.31 6.72 -0.82
N VAL A 136 -7.17 6.52 -1.50
CA VAL A 136 -6.85 5.29 -2.23
C VAL A 136 -5.82 4.49 -1.45
N TYR A 137 -6.20 3.30 -1.02
CA TYR A 137 -5.30 2.32 -0.41
C TYR A 137 -4.88 1.28 -1.44
N PHE A 138 -3.64 0.82 -1.34
CA PHE A 138 -3.08 -0.20 -2.22
C PHE A 138 -2.27 -1.20 -1.41
N THR A 139 -2.76 -2.43 -1.29
CA THR A 139 -2.02 -3.50 -0.62
C THR A 139 -1.19 -4.28 -1.64
N THR A 140 0.12 -4.36 -1.44
CA THR A 140 1.08 -4.89 -2.44
C THR A 140 2.31 -5.50 -1.77
N ASP A 141 2.98 -6.41 -2.47
CA ASP A 141 4.30 -6.93 -2.08
C ASP A 141 5.38 -5.91 -2.50
N VAL A 142 5.90 -5.15 -1.54
CA VAL A 142 6.91 -4.11 -1.81
C VAL A 142 8.26 -4.69 -2.27
N SER A 143 8.52 -5.99 -2.05
CA SER A 143 9.69 -6.67 -2.60
C SER A 143 9.63 -6.83 -4.13
N GLN A 144 8.42 -6.76 -4.71
CA GLN A 144 8.22 -6.85 -6.16
C GLN A 144 8.21 -5.49 -6.85
N LEU A 145 8.40 -4.40 -6.10
CA LEU A 145 8.47 -3.06 -6.65
C LEU A 145 9.64 -2.97 -7.63
N SER A 146 9.34 -2.51 -8.84
CA SER A 146 10.35 -2.23 -9.86
C SER A 146 9.99 -1.00 -10.66
N GLY A 147 10.92 -0.43 -11.41
CA GLY A 147 10.63 0.71 -12.26
C GLY A 147 11.75 1.06 -13.23
N SER A 148 11.44 1.89 -14.23
CA SER A 148 12.45 2.49 -15.09
C SER A 148 13.05 3.73 -14.42
N TRP A 149 14.36 3.91 -14.53
CA TRP A 149 15.05 5.09 -14.01
C TRP A 149 15.55 5.97 -15.15
N ASP A 150 15.01 7.18 -15.27
CA ASP A 150 15.41 8.13 -16.31
C ASP A 150 16.50 9.13 -15.84
N GLY A 151 16.82 9.14 -14.54
CA GLY A 151 17.77 10.06 -13.93
C GLY A 151 19.23 9.63 -14.10
N TYR A 152 19.73 9.48 -15.33
CA TYR A 152 21.11 9.05 -15.58
C TYR A 152 21.81 9.83 -16.72
N ASN A 153 23.14 9.89 -16.65
CA ASN A 153 23.97 10.35 -17.75
C ASN A 153 24.23 9.19 -18.71
N SER A 154 24.09 9.45 -20.02
CA SER A 154 24.27 8.40 -21.03
C SER A 154 25.73 7.95 -21.19
N GLY A 155 26.72 8.80 -20.89
CA GLY A 155 28.13 8.46 -21.09
C GLY A 155 28.71 7.65 -19.94
N VAL A 156 29.36 6.53 -20.27
CA VAL A 156 30.22 5.77 -19.34
C VAL A 156 31.67 6.00 -19.77
N ASP A 157 32.45 6.71 -18.94
CA ASP A 157 33.87 6.96 -19.18
C ASP A 157 34.72 6.27 -18.11
N GLY A 158 35.68 5.46 -18.54
CA GLY A 158 36.54 4.68 -17.65
C GLY A 158 35.80 3.74 -16.68
N GLY A 159 34.58 3.31 -17.01
CA GLY A 159 33.72 2.46 -16.17
C GLY A 159 32.86 3.23 -15.17
N THR A 160 32.95 4.56 -15.13
CA THR A 160 32.13 5.38 -14.23
C THR A 160 30.74 5.59 -14.79
N ILE A 161 29.73 5.13 -14.06
CA ILE A 161 28.31 5.38 -14.33
C ILE A 161 27.87 6.55 -13.44
N THR A 162 26.94 7.39 -13.91
CA THR A 162 26.45 8.55 -13.14
C THR A 162 24.93 8.68 -13.21
N LEU A 163 24.31 8.78 -12.03
CA LEU A 163 22.90 9.15 -11.85
C LEU A 163 22.78 10.65 -11.58
N THR A 164 21.69 11.25 -12.04
CA THR A 164 21.37 12.68 -11.93
C THR A 164 20.30 12.97 -10.88
N SER A 165 19.93 11.98 -10.09
CA SER A 165 18.98 12.06 -8.98
C SER A 165 19.36 11.03 -7.91
N GLN A 166 18.95 11.29 -6.67
CA GLN A 166 19.32 10.45 -5.54
C GLN A 166 18.73 9.05 -5.70
N PRO A 167 19.55 7.98 -5.63
CA PRO A 167 19.06 6.61 -5.60
C PRO A 167 18.03 6.41 -4.47
N TYR A 168 16.93 5.71 -4.75
CA TYR A 168 15.97 5.35 -3.71
C TYR A 168 16.62 4.35 -2.75
N GLU A 169 16.63 4.63 -1.45
CA GLU A 169 17.13 3.65 -0.47
C GLU A 169 16.33 2.33 -0.62
N GLY A 170 17.00 1.21 -0.35
CA GLY A 170 16.38 -0.11 -0.50
C GLY A 170 16.25 -0.67 -1.89
N THR A 171 16.88 -0.06 -2.89
CA THR A 171 16.79 -0.54 -4.27
C THR A 171 18.13 -1.00 -4.82
N VAL A 172 18.06 -1.85 -5.85
CA VAL A 172 19.18 -2.22 -6.71
C VAL A 172 18.94 -1.65 -8.10
N TYR A 173 19.93 -0.95 -8.63
CA TYR A 173 19.90 -0.35 -9.96
C TYR A 173 20.57 -1.27 -10.97
N ASN A 174 19.79 -1.77 -11.92
CA ASN A 174 20.24 -2.57 -13.04
C ASN A 174 20.56 -1.66 -14.24
N VAL A 175 21.84 -1.35 -14.44
CA VAL A 175 22.33 -0.48 -15.51
C VAL A 175 22.75 -1.33 -16.70
N THR A 176 22.02 -1.24 -17.81
CA THR A 176 22.35 -1.93 -19.07
C THR A 176 23.03 -0.96 -20.03
N THR A 177 24.19 -1.36 -20.56
CA THR A 177 24.98 -0.57 -21.51
C THR A 177 24.68 -0.97 -22.95
N THR A 178 24.96 -0.08 -23.90
CA THR A 178 24.87 -0.33 -25.35
C THR A 178 25.82 -1.43 -25.86
N ALA A 179 26.76 -1.89 -25.02
CA ALA A 179 27.59 -3.07 -25.28
C ALA A 179 26.88 -4.40 -24.94
N GLY A 180 25.68 -4.35 -24.37
CA GLY A 180 24.91 -5.51 -23.92
C GLY A 180 25.35 -6.06 -22.56
N GLU A 181 26.04 -5.25 -21.76
CA GLU A 181 26.51 -5.59 -20.42
C GLU A 181 25.60 -4.93 -19.38
N THR A 182 25.22 -5.68 -18.33
CA THR A 182 24.39 -5.18 -17.23
C THR A 182 25.14 -5.28 -15.91
N VAL A 183 25.12 -4.22 -15.11
CA VAL A 183 25.68 -4.15 -13.76
C VAL A 183 24.56 -3.81 -12.77
N SER A 184 24.53 -4.49 -11.63
CA SER A 184 23.52 -4.32 -10.57
C SER A 184 24.15 -3.63 -9.37
N VAL A 185 23.72 -2.41 -9.07
CA VAL A 185 24.33 -1.55 -8.05
C VAL A 185 23.31 -1.23 -6.96
N PRO A 186 23.50 -1.71 -5.72
CA PRO A 186 22.70 -1.30 -4.57
C PRO A 186 22.72 0.23 -4.39
N ALA A 187 21.61 0.82 -3.98
CA ALA A 187 21.49 2.25 -3.73
C ALA A 187 22.59 2.79 -2.78
N SER A 188 23.00 1.98 -1.80
CA SER A 188 24.03 2.30 -0.81
C SER A 188 25.46 2.34 -1.35
N ASP A 189 25.73 1.77 -2.53
CA ASP A 189 27.06 1.74 -3.15
C ASP A 189 27.33 2.96 -4.05
N TRP A 190 26.29 3.77 -4.31
CA TRP A 190 26.42 5.01 -5.06
C TRP A 190 27.08 6.12 -4.23
N THR A 191 28.10 6.76 -4.80
CA THR A 191 28.83 7.85 -4.15
C THR A 191 28.22 9.20 -4.52
N ASP A 192 27.74 9.95 -3.54
CA ASP A 192 27.31 11.35 -3.72
C ASP A 192 28.51 12.26 -4.05
N ASN A 193 28.42 12.95 -5.18
CA ASN A 193 29.46 13.87 -5.66
C ASN A 193 29.34 15.28 -5.06
N GLY A 194 28.25 15.58 -4.35
CA GLY A 194 27.96 16.88 -3.73
C GLY A 194 27.50 17.96 -4.72
N ASP A 195 27.15 17.58 -5.95
CA ASP A 195 26.64 18.45 -7.01
C ASP A 195 25.25 18.04 -7.52
N GLY A 196 24.57 17.14 -6.79
CA GLY A 196 23.29 16.56 -7.20
C GLY A 196 23.44 15.39 -8.17
N THR A 197 24.62 14.78 -8.24
CA THR A 197 24.87 13.55 -9.01
C THR A 197 25.50 12.47 -8.14
N TRP A 198 25.27 11.23 -8.51
CA TRP A 198 25.79 10.04 -7.82
C TRP A 198 26.59 9.20 -8.80
N SER A 199 27.76 8.73 -8.39
CA SER A 199 28.65 7.94 -9.26
C SER A 199 28.98 6.56 -8.71
N TYR A 200 29.19 5.62 -9.62
CA TYR A 200 29.65 4.26 -9.31
C TYR A 200 30.74 3.84 -10.30
N ASP A 201 31.82 3.23 -9.80
CA ASP A 201 32.93 2.71 -10.60
C ASP A 201 32.73 1.23 -10.93
N ALA A 202 32.15 0.96 -12.10
CA ALA A 202 31.93 -0.39 -12.62
C ALA A 202 33.12 -0.91 -13.46
N SER A 203 34.30 -0.28 -13.39
CA SER A 203 35.46 -0.69 -14.22
C SER A 203 35.98 -2.11 -13.93
N GLY A 204 35.65 -2.67 -12.76
CA GLY A 204 35.94 -4.06 -12.42
C GLY A 204 34.89 -5.07 -12.89
N GLU A 205 33.73 -4.60 -13.36
CA GLU A 205 32.56 -5.42 -13.71
C GLU A 205 32.23 -5.35 -15.20
N LEU A 206 32.56 -4.24 -15.87
CA LEU A 206 32.39 -4.04 -17.30
C LEU A 206 33.65 -4.47 -18.07
N ASP A 207 33.47 -5.29 -19.10
CA ASP A 207 34.48 -5.56 -20.12
C ASP A 207 34.71 -4.31 -20.99
N THR A 208 33.64 -3.55 -21.31
CA THR A 208 33.71 -2.31 -22.10
C THR A 208 33.56 -1.06 -21.23
N THR A 209 34.67 -0.60 -20.66
CA THR A 209 34.70 0.56 -19.73
C THR A 209 34.46 1.93 -20.40
N THR A 210 34.39 2.02 -21.72
CA THR A 210 33.99 3.24 -22.43
C THR A 210 32.83 2.92 -23.36
N THR A 211 31.62 3.28 -22.95
CA THR A 211 30.37 2.90 -23.59
C THR A 211 29.27 3.94 -23.29
N GLU A 212 28.05 3.67 -23.70
CA GLU A 212 26.87 4.44 -23.34
C GLU A 212 25.88 3.58 -22.55
N VAL A 213 25.18 4.17 -21.58
CA VAL A 213 24.04 3.56 -20.89
C VAL A 213 22.86 3.48 -21.87
N GLU A 214 22.33 2.28 -22.07
CA GLU A 214 21.13 2.03 -22.88
C GLU A 214 19.87 2.24 -22.04
N SER A 215 19.83 1.65 -20.84
CA SER A 215 18.72 1.78 -19.91
C SER A 215 19.16 1.57 -18.46
N VAL A 216 18.40 2.13 -17.53
CA VAL A 216 18.51 1.84 -16.10
C VAL A 216 17.13 1.46 -15.60
N SER A 217 17.05 0.36 -14.86
CA SER A 217 15.87 0.01 -14.06
C SER A 217 16.27 -0.12 -12.60
N TYR A 218 15.31 0.03 -11.70
CA TYR A 218 15.49 -0.25 -10.29
C TYR A 218 14.47 -1.30 -9.85
N GLU A 219 14.82 -2.06 -8.83
CA GLU A 219 13.96 -3.03 -8.16
C GLU A 219 14.27 -3.02 -6.66
N SER A 220 13.34 -3.53 -5.85
CA SER A 220 13.60 -3.70 -4.41
C SER A 220 14.86 -4.57 -4.20
N ALA A 221 15.66 -4.19 -3.21
CA ALA A 221 16.81 -4.96 -2.77
C ALA A 221 16.41 -6.18 -1.91
N ASP A 222 15.17 -6.19 -1.42
CA ASP A 222 14.61 -7.29 -0.63
C ASP A 222 14.15 -8.44 -1.52
N ASP A 223 14.60 -9.65 -1.18
CA ASP A 223 14.22 -10.89 -1.87
C ASP A 223 13.10 -11.66 -1.16
N GLN A 224 12.65 -11.14 -0.02
CA GLN A 224 11.57 -11.71 0.79
C GLN A 224 10.28 -10.94 0.54
N THR A 225 9.19 -11.66 0.32
CA THR A 225 7.85 -11.09 0.23
C THR A 225 7.54 -10.27 1.47
N GLN A 226 7.15 -9.02 1.25
CA GLN A 226 6.80 -8.05 2.28
C GLN A 226 5.54 -7.32 1.83
N TYR A 227 4.41 -7.66 2.45
CA TYR A 227 3.15 -7.04 2.10
C TYR A 227 2.87 -5.81 2.94
N GLU A 228 2.53 -4.72 2.26
CA GLU A 228 2.26 -3.42 2.88
C GLU A 228 1.01 -2.80 2.27
N THR A 229 0.25 -2.08 3.09
CA THR A 229 -0.83 -1.20 2.61
C THR A 229 -0.33 0.22 2.49
N LEU A 230 -0.32 0.71 1.25
CA LEU A 230 0.15 2.03 0.88
C LEU A 230 -1.03 2.99 0.70
N LEU A 231 -0.94 4.20 1.26
CA LEU A 231 -1.81 5.30 0.88
C LEU A 231 -1.27 5.97 -0.39
N ILE A 232 -1.94 5.79 -1.52
CA ILE A 232 -1.50 6.33 -2.81
C ILE A 232 -1.91 7.80 -2.89
N SER A 233 -0.92 8.69 -2.78
CA SER A 233 -1.13 10.15 -2.85
C SER A 233 -0.69 10.78 -4.18
N LYS A 234 -0.03 9.99 -5.02
CA LYS A 234 0.56 10.41 -6.30
C LYS A 234 -0.28 9.94 -7.47
N GLU A 235 -0.15 10.66 -8.59
CA GLU A 235 -0.76 10.25 -9.85
C GLU A 235 -0.26 8.86 -10.24
N PHE A 236 -1.20 7.97 -10.58
CA PHE A 236 -0.91 6.60 -10.96
C PHE A 236 -1.73 6.18 -12.17
N THR A 237 -1.14 5.34 -13.01
CA THR A 237 -1.80 4.69 -14.15
C THR A 237 -2.10 3.24 -13.79
N VAL A 238 -3.29 2.75 -14.11
CA VAL A 238 -3.63 1.34 -13.97
C VAL A 238 -3.24 0.63 -15.27
N ASP A 239 -2.17 -0.15 -15.26
CA ASP A 239 -1.69 -0.82 -16.47
C ASP A 239 -2.57 -2.01 -16.85
N LYS A 240 -2.99 -2.79 -15.85
CA LYS A 240 -3.88 -3.93 -16.03
C LYS A 240 -4.64 -4.28 -14.76
N LEU A 241 -5.80 -4.90 -14.93
CA LEU A 241 -6.56 -5.56 -13.86
C LEU A 241 -6.65 -7.04 -14.21
N THR A 242 -6.17 -7.92 -13.34
CA THR A 242 -6.13 -9.36 -13.58
C THR A 242 -7.01 -10.04 -12.54
N ASN A 243 -7.99 -10.85 -12.98
CA ASN A 243 -8.76 -11.67 -12.04
C ASN A 243 -7.83 -12.73 -11.40
N LYS A 244 -7.75 -12.74 -10.07
CA LYS A 244 -6.82 -13.61 -9.32
C LYS A 244 -7.14 -15.11 -9.48
N GLU A 245 -8.41 -15.47 -9.69
CA GLU A 245 -8.85 -16.87 -9.84
C GLU A 245 -8.66 -17.38 -11.28
N THR A 246 -9.02 -16.59 -12.28
CA THR A 246 -9.04 -17.03 -13.69
C THR A 246 -7.79 -16.60 -14.48
N GLY A 247 -7.06 -15.59 -14.02
CA GLY A 247 -5.97 -14.94 -14.75
C GLY A 247 -6.44 -14.10 -15.94
N GLU A 248 -7.74 -13.89 -16.12
CA GLU A 248 -8.29 -13.08 -17.22
C GLU A 248 -8.14 -11.58 -16.93
N GLU A 249 -7.81 -10.80 -17.95
CA GLU A 249 -7.78 -9.34 -17.85
C GLU A 249 -9.20 -8.77 -17.77
N ALA A 250 -9.43 -7.92 -16.79
CA ALA A 250 -10.65 -7.16 -16.60
C ALA A 250 -10.48 -5.70 -17.04
N SER A 251 -11.57 -5.07 -17.46
CA SER A 251 -11.57 -3.66 -17.85
C SER A 251 -11.76 -2.70 -16.67
N SER A 252 -12.38 -3.16 -15.58
CA SER A 252 -12.71 -2.34 -14.42
C SER A 252 -12.68 -3.13 -13.12
N ALA A 253 -12.37 -2.44 -12.02
CA ALA A 253 -12.48 -2.94 -10.66
C ALA A 253 -13.94 -2.97 -10.18
N SER A 254 -14.23 -3.81 -9.20
CA SER A 254 -15.50 -3.90 -8.49
C SER A 254 -15.21 -3.91 -7.00
N PHE A 255 -15.68 -2.90 -6.30
CA PHE A 255 -15.48 -2.75 -4.87
C PHE A 255 -16.66 -3.36 -4.12
N ASP A 256 -16.36 -4.15 -3.11
CA ASP A 256 -17.33 -4.74 -2.21
C ASP A 256 -17.02 -4.29 -0.76
N SER A 257 -18.07 -3.92 -0.02
CA SER A 257 -18.02 -3.58 1.40
C SER A 257 -19.31 -4.08 2.10
N SER A 258 -19.25 -4.24 3.43
CA SER A 258 -20.46 -4.53 4.20
C SER A 258 -21.32 -3.28 4.37
N GLU A 259 -22.61 -3.48 4.65
CA GLU A 259 -23.53 -2.37 4.91
C GLU A 259 -23.02 -1.48 6.05
N PRO A 260 -22.82 -0.16 5.84
CA PRO A 260 -22.41 0.73 6.91
C PRO A 260 -23.43 0.76 8.05
N GLN A 261 -22.95 0.71 9.30
CA GLN A 261 -23.81 0.75 10.48
C GLN A 261 -24.42 2.15 10.71
N ASP A 262 -25.71 2.20 11.03
CA ASP A 262 -26.44 3.41 11.40
C ASP A 262 -27.31 3.23 12.66
N ASP A 263 -28.15 4.22 12.98
CA ASP A 263 -28.99 4.22 14.19
C ASP A 263 -30.33 3.44 14.02
N SER A 264 -30.46 2.69 12.93
CA SER A 264 -31.70 2.01 12.53
C SER A 264 -31.53 0.60 11.94
N ASN A 265 -30.34 0.24 11.42
CA ASN A 265 -30.05 -1.07 10.82
C ASN A 265 -29.45 -2.08 11.81
N TYR A 266 -29.10 -3.28 11.34
CA TYR A 266 -28.62 -4.41 12.13
C TYR A 266 -29.59 -4.87 13.24
N ILE A 267 -30.88 -4.85 12.93
CA ILE A 267 -31.99 -5.24 13.83
C ILE A 267 -32.53 -6.65 13.55
N SER A 268 -31.92 -7.39 12.62
CA SER A 268 -32.27 -8.75 12.25
C SER A 268 -31.06 -9.68 12.26
N GLN A 269 -31.29 -10.97 12.50
CA GLN A 269 -30.22 -11.98 12.42
C GLN A 269 -29.60 -12.08 11.01
N GLU A 270 -30.37 -11.77 9.96
CA GLU A 270 -29.90 -11.84 8.57
C GLU A 270 -28.81 -10.80 8.29
N GLU A 271 -28.96 -9.56 8.76
CA GLU A 271 -27.94 -8.50 8.63
C GLU A 271 -26.64 -8.89 9.35
N TRP A 272 -26.74 -9.45 10.55
CA TRP A 272 -25.57 -9.92 11.31
C TRP A 272 -24.86 -11.10 10.63
N ASN A 273 -25.63 -12.05 10.10
CA ASN A 273 -25.06 -13.17 9.35
C ASN A 273 -24.39 -12.71 8.05
N GLN A 274 -24.98 -11.73 7.35
CA GLN A 274 -24.39 -11.16 6.13
C GLN A 274 -23.06 -10.45 6.42
N LEU A 275 -22.96 -9.70 7.53
CA LEU A 275 -21.70 -9.09 7.96
C LEU A 275 -20.62 -10.14 8.26
N GLU A 276 -20.98 -11.24 8.94
CA GLU A 276 -20.04 -12.34 9.20
C GLU A 276 -19.60 -13.05 7.90
N GLU A 277 -20.57 -13.39 7.03
CA GLU A 277 -20.33 -14.12 5.78
C GLU A 277 -19.51 -13.30 4.79
N GLN A 278 -19.82 -12.01 4.60
CA GLN A 278 -19.03 -11.13 3.73
C GLN A 278 -17.61 -10.97 4.23
N ASN A 279 -17.43 -10.72 5.54
CA ASN A 279 -16.08 -10.59 6.10
C ASN A 279 -15.31 -11.91 5.98
N GLN A 280 -15.95 -13.06 6.20
CA GLN A 280 -15.33 -14.36 5.99
C GLN A 280 -14.96 -14.61 4.52
N GLU A 281 -15.86 -14.33 3.59
CA GLU A 281 -15.65 -14.55 2.16
C GLU A 281 -14.53 -13.64 1.62
N LEU A 282 -14.43 -12.40 2.10
CA LEU A 282 -13.32 -11.49 1.75
C LEU A 282 -11.98 -12.08 2.15
N ILE A 283 -11.86 -12.63 3.36
CA ILE A 283 -10.63 -13.25 3.85
C ILE A 283 -10.36 -14.58 3.14
N GLU A 284 -11.37 -15.42 2.93
CA GLU A 284 -11.20 -16.70 2.23
C GLU A 284 -10.78 -16.52 0.77
N LYS A 285 -11.45 -15.64 0.01
CA LYS A 285 -11.05 -15.29 -1.37
C LYS A 285 -9.59 -14.83 -1.41
N TYR A 286 -9.19 -14.11 -0.37
CA TYR A 286 -7.86 -13.58 -0.25
C TYR A 286 -6.81 -14.68 0.06
N GLU A 287 -7.05 -15.53 1.06
CA GLU A 287 -6.22 -16.70 1.39
C GLU A 287 -6.12 -17.70 0.22
N GLU A 288 -7.21 -17.92 -0.51
CA GLU A 288 -7.23 -18.78 -1.71
C GLU A 288 -6.40 -18.18 -2.85
N SER A 289 -6.46 -16.85 -3.02
CA SER A 289 -5.66 -16.16 -4.04
C SER A 289 -4.15 -16.30 -3.80
N GLN A 290 -3.72 -16.41 -2.53
CA GLN A 290 -2.31 -16.70 -2.19
C GLN A 290 -1.89 -18.14 -2.50
N ASN A 291 -2.80 -19.12 -2.36
CA ASN A 291 -2.46 -20.55 -2.50
C ASN A 291 -2.19 -21.00 -3.95
N THR A 292 -2.43 -20.14 -4.95
CA THR A 292 -2.34 -20.50 -6.38
C THR A 292 -1.03 -20.06 -7.06
N GLY A 293 -0.16 -19.32 -6.36
CA GLY A 293 1.17 -18.90 -6.83
C GLY A 293 2.23 -19.17 -5.77
N GLY A 294 2.90 -20.31 -5.83
CA GLY A 294 3.77 -20.78 -4.74
C GLY A 294 5.05 -19.98 -4.51
N ALA A 295 5.30 -19.62 -3.24
CA ALA A 295 6.60 -19.71 -2.58
C ALA A 295 6.36 -19.95 -1.08
N GLY A 296 7.08 -20.92 -0.51
CA GLY A 296 6.74 -21.51 0.79
C GLY A 296 6.95 -20.59 1.99
N ALA A 297 6.14 -20.85 3.02
CA ALA A 297 6.33 -20.41 4.40
C ALA A 297 7.80 -20.54 4.84
N GLY A 298 8.48 -19.41 4.90
CA GLY A 298 9.80 -19.22 5.50
C GLY A 298 9.65 -18.30 6.70
N TRP A 299 10.10 -18.78 7.86
CA TRP A 299 10.08 -18.08 9.13
C TRP A 299 10.74 -16.68 9.08
N PHE A 300 10.08 -15.73 9.75
CA PHE A 300 10.39 -14.31 9.91
C PHE A 300 11.87 -13.96 10.09
N GLY A 301 12.37 -13.11 9.20
CA GLY A 301 13.48 -12.19 9.46
C GLY A 301 12.93 -10.85 9.92
N ASP A 302 13.52 -10.29 10.96
CA ASP A 302 13.21 -9.01 11.64
C ASP A 302 13.56 -7.78 10.77
N GLY A 303 13.20 -7.82 9.48
CA GLY A 303 13.47 -6.77 8.51
C GLY A 303 12.38 -5.70 8.59
N SER A 304 12.73 -4.52 9.10
CA SER A 304 11.85 -3.35 8.94
C SER A 304 11.70 -3.03 7.44
N PRO A 305 10.49 -2.69 6.96
CA PRO A 305 10.25 -2.39 5.55
C PRO A 305 11.14 -1.24 5.07
N ASP A 306 11.60 -1.30 3.82
CA ASP A 306 12.46 -0.26 3.30
C ASP A 306 11.70 1.06 3.06
N VAL A 307 11.81 1.94 4.05
CA VAL A 307 11.07 3.20 4.15
C VAL A 307 11.40 4.16 3.00
N GLY A 308 12.62 4.08 2.43
CA GLY A 308 13.06 5.02 1.40
C GLY A 308 12.33 4.82 0.08
N LEU A 309 12.19 3.57 -0.35
CA LEU A 309 11.47 3.19 -1.55
C LEU A 309 9.97 3.46 -1.43
N ILE A 310 9.37 3.10 -0.29
CA ILE A 310 7.97 3.40 0.00
C ILE A 310 7.73 4.91 -0.04
N ALA A 311 8.58 5.71 0.60
CA ALA A 311 8.44 7.17 0.62
C ALA A 311 8.50 7.81 -0.78
N ALA A 312 9.24 7.22 -1.74
CA ALA A 312 9.26 7.69 -3.12
C ALA A 312 7.92 7.44 -3.82
N VAL A 313 7.29 6.27 -3.61
CA VAL A 313 6.00 5.88 -4.19
C VAL A 313 4.85 6.69 -3.60
N VAL A 314 4.78 6.81 -2.28
CA VAL A 314 3.65 7.48 -1.60
C VAL A 314 3.88 8.97 -1.32
N GLY A 315 5.03 9.52 -1.71
CA GLY A 315 5.35 10.94 -1.66
C GLY A 315 5.81 11.46 -0.29
N GLY A 316 7.13 11.45 -0.04
CA GLY A 316 7.88 12.34 0.86
C GLY A 316 7.57 12.31 2.37
N ALA A 317 6.48 11.67 2.78
CA ALA A 317 6.10 11.43 4.17
C ALA A 317 5.10 10.27 4.20
N GLY A 318 5.49 9.15 3.57
CA GLY A 318 4.65 7.98 3.49
C GLY A 318 4.13 7.56 4.86
N VAL A 319 2.83 7.75 5.09
CA VAL A 319 2.17 7.13 6.22
C VAL A 319 1.97 5.68 5.80
N VAL A 320 2.96 4.84 6.12
CA VAL A 320 2.71 3.40 6.24
C VAL A 320 1.75 3.27 7.41
N TYR A 321 0.52 2.86 7.12
CA TYR A 321 -0.41 2.50 8.16
C TYR A 321 0.00 1.12 8.69
N ALA A 322 0.82 1.12 9.74
CA ALA A 322 0.90 -0.03 10.63
C ALA A 322 -0.42 -0.06 11.43
N LEU A 323 -1.44 -0.71 10.88
CA LEU A 323 -2.70 -0.94 11.57
C LEU A 323 -2.45 -2.00 12.65
N PHE A 324 -2.32 -1.50 13.88
CA PHE A 324 -2.26 -2.20 15.17
C PHE A 324 -1.75 -3.66 15.16
N GLY A 325 -0.44 -3.81 15.32
CA GLY A 325 0.22 -5.00 15.87
C GLY A 325 1.19 -4.59 16.99
N GLN A 326 0.71 -3.94 18.04
CA GLN A 326 1.53 -3.66 19.23
C GLN A 326 0.75 -3.95 20.51
N GLU A 327 0.56 -5.24 20.81
CA GLU A 327 0.41 -5.65 22.20
C GLU A 327 1.80 -5.70 22.86
N ASP A 328 2.10 -4.68 23.65
CA ASP A 328 3.09 -4.77 24.73
C ASP A 328 2.51 -4.10 25.99
N ASN A 329 1.70 -4.87 26.74
CA ASN A 329 1.79 -5.08 28.21
C ASN A 329 0.67 -5.97 28.78
#